data_AF-A0A367M969-F1
#
_entry.id   AF-A0A367M969-F1
#
_cell.length_a   1.000
_cell.length_b   1.000
_cell.length_c   1.000
_cell.angle_alpha   90.00
_cell.angle_beta   90.00
_cell.angle_gamma   90.00
#
_symmetry.space_group_name_H-M   'P 1'
#
loop_
_entity.id
_entity.type
_entity.pdbx_description
1 polymer ?
#
loop_
_entity_poly.entity_id
_entity_poly.type
_entity_poly.pdbx_seq_one_letter_code
_entity_poly.pdbx_strand_id
1 'polypeptide(L)'
;LGKVYPQKAVDHLILAARAGQASADMALAQLWSQGRGIQPNRVNAYVFGQLAVQQQVPQASDLLGQIEAQLPPAERSQAQQLLKREQQSRGNNWQATVSLLQSQDSPINEEEPESL
;
A
#
# COMPACT_ATOMS: atom_id res chain seq x y z
N LEU A 1 31.24 -6.61 5.38
CA LEU A 1 29.95 -7.06 4.81
C LEU A 1 28.83 -6.48 5.65
N GLY A 2 28.24 -5.37 5.21
CA GLY A 2 27.21 -4.65 5.96
C GLY A 2 25.97 -5.52 6.12
N LYS A 3 25.58 -5.78 7.36
CA LYS A 3 24.31 -6.45 7.66
C LYS A 3 23.21 -5.49 7.21
N VAL A 4 22.66 -5.71 6.02
CA VAL A 4 21.39 -5.09 5.62
C VAL A 4 20.40 -5.52 6.71
N TYR A 5 19.74 -4.56 7.36
CA TYR A 5 18.71 -4.84 8.37
C TYR A 5 17.38 -4.95 7.63
N PRO A 6 16.97 -6.15 7.18
CA PRO A 6 15.82 -6.27 6.31
C PRO A 6 14.53 -5.83 7.01
N GLN A 7 14.47 -5.91 8.34
CA GLN A 7 13.35 -5.39 9.13
C GLN A 7 13.19 -3.86 9.03
N LYS A 8 14.27 -3.08 9.15
CA LYS A 8 14.18 -1.61 8.99
C LYS A 8 13.77 -1.22 7.57
N ALA A 9 14.26 -1.95 6.57
CA ALA A 9 13.85 -1.74 5.18
C ALA A 9 12.35 -2.05 4.97
N VAL A 10 11.84 -3.11 5.60
CA VAL A 10 10.40 -3.45 5.60
C VAL A 10 9.58 -2.30 6.19
N ASP A 11 9.98 -1.76 7.34
CA ASP A 11 9.22 -0.69 8.01
C ASP A 11 9.08 0.55 7.13
N HIS A 12 10.19 0.99 6.51
CA HIS A 12 10.18 2.11 5.57
C HIS A 12 9.34 1.82 4.32
N LEU A 13 9.42 0.60 3.79
CA LEU A 13 8.62 0.20 2.63
C LEU A 13 7.12 0.12 2.96
N ILE A 14 6.74 -0.35 4.16
CA ILE A 14 5.34 -0.38 4.59
C ILE A 14 4.78 1.04 4.69
N LEU A 15 5.55 1.99 5.23
CA LEU A 15 5.12 3.38 5.30
C LEU A 15 4.89 3.96 3.89
N ALA A 16 5.83 3.74 2.98
CA ALA A 16 5.74 4.18 1.59
C ALA A 16 4.57 3.54 0.83
N ALA A 17 4.39 2.23 1.00
CA ALA A 17 3.28 1.48 0.43
C ALA A 17 1.92 2.02 0.91
N ARG A 18 1.78 2.31 2.21
CA ARG A 18 0.57 2.92 2.78
C ARG A 18 0.31 4.35 2.31
N ALA A 19 1.36 5.09 1.95
CA ALA A 19 1.24 6.38 1.27
C ALA A 19 0.81 6.23 -0.21
N GLY A 20 0.65 5.00 -0.71
CA GLY A 20 0.21 4.69 -2.07
C GLY A 20 1.35 4.45 -3.06
N GLN A 21 2.60 4.36 -2.60
CA GLN A 21 3.73 4.21 -3.51
C GLN A 21 3.79 2.81 -4.15
N ALA A 22 3.49 2.74 -5.45
CA ALA A 22 3.44 1.50 -6.22
C ALA A 22 4.76 0.70 -6.23
N SER A 23 5.90 1.39 -6.28
CA SER A 23 7.22 0.75 -6.21
C SER A 23 7.49 0.10 -4.86
N ALA A 24 6.93 0.66 -3.77
CA ALA A 24 7.06 0.09 -2.44
C ALA A 24 6.19 -1.17 -2.28
N ASP A 25 4.98 -1.17 -2.85
CA ASP A 25 4.14 -2.37 -2.94
C ASP A 25 4.87 -3.52 -3.64
N MET A 26 5.49 -3.22 -4.79
CA MET A 26 6.27 -4.19 -5.54
C MET A 26 7.45 -4.74 -4.71
N ALA A 27 8.24 -3.85 -4.09
CA ALA A 27 9.39 -4.24 -3.29
C ALA A 27 9.00 -5.13 -2.10
N LEU A 28 7.88 -4.83 -1.43
CA LEU A 28 7.34 -5.67 -0.35
C LEU A 28 6.89 -7.04 -0.86
N ALA A 29 6.20 -7.08 -2.00
CA ALA A 29 5.78 -8.33 -2.62
C ALA A 29 6.97 -9.24 -2.93
N GLN A 30 8.03 -8.68 -3.51
CA GLN A 30 9.27 -9.42 -3.80
C GLN A 30 9.95 -9.89 -2.52
N LEU A 31 10.06 -9.03 -1.52
CA LEU A 31 10.77 -9.34 -0.28
C LEU A 31 10.10 -10.49 0.48
N TRP A 32 8.77 -10.45 0.63
CA TRP A 32 8.03 -11.52 1.29
C TRP A 32 7.91 -12.79 0.45
N SER A 33 7.96 -12.68 -0.89
CA SER A 33 8.01 -13.84 -1.79
C SER A 33 9.36 -14.56 -1.72
N GLN A 34 10.47 -13.81 -1.70
CA GLN A 34 11.82 -14.36 -1.77
C GLN A 34 12.40 -14.74 -0.40
N GLY A 35 11.89 -14.21 0.72
CA GLY A 35 12.34 -14.57 2.06
C GLY A 35 13.81 -14.22 2.34
N ARG A 36 14.38 -13.20 1.66
CA ARG A 36 15.79 -12.82 1.83
C ARG A 36 15.97 -12.01 3.12
N GLY A 37 16.20 -12.72 4.23
CA GLY A 37 16.52 -12.13 5.54
C GLY A 37 15.32 -11.82 6.43
N ILE A 38 14.09 -12.07 5.96
CA ILE A 38 12.86 -12.08 6.76
C ILE A 38 12.09 -13.38 6.51
N GLN A 39 11.23 -13.77 7.46
CA GLN A 39 10.36 -14.92 7.25
C GLN A 39 9.48 -14.67 6.02
N PRO A 40 9.51 -15.57 5.01
CA PRO A 40 8.66 -15.45 3.84
C PRO A 40 7.19 -15.48 4.27
N ASN A 41 6.39 -14.61 3.66
CA ASN A 41 4.96 -14.51 3.95
C ASN A 41 4.20 -14.38 2.63
N ARG A 42 3.76 -15.51 2.09
CA ARG A 42 3.10 -15.58 0.78
C ARG A 42 1.77 -14.83 0.76
N VAL A 43 1.05 -14.85 1.89
CA VAL A 43 -0.19 -14.08 2.08
C VAL A 43 0.06 -12.58 1.89
N ASN A 44 1.05 -12.02 2.59
CA ASN A 44 1.40 -10.61 2.42
C ASN A 44 2.01 -10.35 1.04
N ALA A 45 2.85 -11.23 0.51
CA ALA A 45 3.41 -11.08 -0.82
C ALA A 45 2.30 -10.95 -1.89
N TYR A 46 1.25 -11.77 -1.79
CA TYR A 46 0.08 -11.71 -2.66
C TYR A 46 -0.67 -10.38 -2.53
N VAL A 47 -0.92 -9.92 -1.30
CA VAL A 47 -1.64 -8.66 -1.05
C VAL A 47 -0.95 -7.48 -1.71
N PHE A 48 0.36 -7.32 -1.47
CA PHE A 48 1.11 -6.19 -2.02
C PHE A 48 1.39 -6.37 -3.52
N GLY A 49 1.52 -7.61 -4.00
CA GLY A 49 1.60 -7.91 -5.43
C GLY A 49 0.33 -7.51 -6.19
N GLN A 50 -0.85 -7.82 -5.65
CA GLN A 50 -2.14 -7.39 -6.20
C GLN A 50 -2.28 -5.87 -6.23
N LEU A 51 -1.85 -5.18 -5.17
CA LEU A 51 -1.86 -3.71 -5.14
C LEU A 51 -0.91 -3.12 -6.20
N ALA A 52 0.28 -3.69 -6.38
CA ALA A 52 1.20 -3.28 -7.42
C ALA A 52 0.63 -3.52 -8.84
N VAL A 53 -0.08 -4.63 -9.06
CA VAL A 53 -0.80 -4.89 -10.32
C VAL A 53 -1.90 -3.87 -10.56
N GLN A 54 -2.67 -3.53 -9.52
CA GLN A 54 -3.73 -2.51 -9.59
C GLN A 54 -3.16 -1.12 -9.97
N GLN A 55 -1.94 -0.82 -9.51
CA GLN A 55 -1.20 0.39 -9.86
C GLN A 55 -0.41 0.26 -11.18
N GLN A 56 -0.63 -0.79 -11.96
CA GLN A 56 -0.01 -1.02 -13.28
C GLN A 56 1.52 -1.07 -13.26
N VAL A 57 2.11 -1.53 -12.14
CA VAL A 57 3.56 -1.66 -12.04
C VAL A 57 4.06 -2.73 -13.02
N PRO A 58 5.02 -2.40 -13.90
CA PRO A 58 5.64 -3.39 -14.77
C PRO A 58 6.24 -4.53 -13.94
N GLN A 59 6.12 -5.77 -14.41
CA GLN A 59 6.60 -7.01 -13.73
C GLN A 59 5.78 -7.46 -12.51
N ALA A 60 4.81 -6.66 -12.03
CA ALA A 60 3.98 -7.06 -10.89
C ALA A 60 3.06 -8.24 -11.22
N SER A 61 2.56 -8.33 -12.45
CA SER A 61 1.73 -9.45 -12.93
C SER A 61 2.49 -10.77 -12.89
N ASP A 62 3.73 -10.76 -13.36
CA ASP A 62 4.57 -11.96 -13.44
C ASP A 62 4.95 -12.45 -12.04
N LEU A 63 5.31 -11.52 -11.15
CA LEU A 63 5.59 -11.81 -9.75
C LEU A 63 4.36 -12.37 -9.04
N LEU A 64 3.20 -11.75 -9.25
CA LEU A 64 1.95 -12.19 -8.66
C LEU A 64 1.59 -13.61 -9.12
N GLY A 65 1.77 -13.93 -10.41
CA GLY A 65 1.57 -15.29 -10.92
C GLY A 65 2.47 -16.32 -10.22
N GLN A 66 3.73 -15.98 -9.95
CA GLN A 66 4.65 -16.85 -9.21
C GLN A 66 4.24 -17.03 -7.74
N ILE A 67 3.72 -15.97 -7.11
CA ILE A 67 3.22 -16.04 -5.73
C ILE A 67 1.95 -16.90 -5.67
N GLU A 68 1.01 -16.67 -6.60
CA GLU A 68 -0.24 -17.43 -6.69
C GLU A 68 -0.01 -18.93 -6.89
N ALA A 69 0.98 -19.31 -7.72
CA ALA A 69 1.36 -20.70 -7.93
C ALA A 69 1.83 -21.39 -6.64
N GLN A 70 2.32 -20.63 -5.66
CA GLN A 70 2.82 -21.13 -4.38
C GLN A 70 1.86 -20.86 -3.21
N LEU A 71 0.71 -20.21 -3.45
CA LEU A 71 -0.23 -19.80 -2.41
C LEU A 71 -1.32 -20.87 -2.27
N PRO A 72 -1.38 -21.61 -1.14
CA PRO A 72 -2.43 -22.58 -0.92
C PRO A 72 -3.83 -21.94 -0.92
N PRO A 73 -4.89 -22.66 -1.33
CA PRO A 73 -6.25 -22.12 -1.33
C PRO A 73 -6.70 -21.55 0.02
N ALA A 74 -6.30 -22.20 1.12
CA ALA A 74 -6.61 -21.73 2.47
C ALA A 74 -5.96 -20.37 2.79
N GLU A 75 -4.71 -20.15 2.36
CA GLU A 75 -4.00 -18.88 2.52
C GLU A 75 -4.52 -17.82 1.55
N ARG A 76 -5.01 -18.21 0.37
CA ARG A 76 -5.59 -17.30 -0.62
C ARG A 76 -6.81 -16.56 -0.08
N SER A 77 -7.70 -17.24 0.63
CA SER A 77 -8.85 -16.58 1.27
C SER A 77 -8.41 -15.54 2.30
N GLN A 78 -7.40 -15.85 3.11
CA GLN A 78 -6.84 -14.91 4.08
C GLN A 78 -6.20 -13.70 3.36
N ALA A 79 -5.45 -13.95 2.27
CA ALA A 79 -4.82 -12.90 1.48
C ALA A 79 -5.84 -11.95 0.85
N GLN A 80 -6.96 -12.48 0.34
CA GLN A 80 -8.05 -11.66 -0.21
C GLN A 80 -8.71 -10.78 0.86
N GLN A 81 -8.92 -11.30 2.07
CA GLN A 81 -9.48 -10.53 3.18
C GLN A 81 -8.53 -9.39 3.59
N LEU A 82 -7.22 -9.67 3.67
CA LEU A 82 -6.21 -8.67 3.97
C LEU A 82 -6.10 -7.62 2.86
N LEU A 83 -6.15 -8.03 1.59
CA LEU A 83 -6.14 -7.12 0.44
C LEU A 83 -7.30 -6.12 0.53
N LYS A 84 -8.52 -6.60 0.79
CA LYS A 84 -9.70 -5.74 0.94
C LYS A 84 -9.53 -4.73 2.07
N ARG A 85 -8.98 -5.16 3.22
CA ARG A 85 -8.71 -4.27 4.36
C ARG A 85 -7.67 -3.21 4.02
N GLU A 86 -6.59 -3.59 3.33
CA GLU A 86 -5.53 -2.66 2.94
C GLU A 86 -6.03 -1.63 1.91
N GLN A 87 -6.84 -2.06 0.93
CA GLN A 87 -7.51 -1.15 -0.01
C GLN A 87 -8.44 -0.16 0.68
N GLN A 88 -9.23 -0.62 1.67
CA GLN A 88 -10.07 0.27 2.48
C GLN A 88 -9.23 1.26 3.29
N SER A 89 -8.15 0.81 3.93
CA SER A 89 -7.26 1.69 4.69
C SER A 89 -6.64 2.77 3.81
N ARG A 90 -6.25 2.44 2.57
CA ARG A 90 -5.67 3.39 1.62
C ARG A 90 -6.72 4.34 1.03
N GLY A 91 -7.92 3.83 0.72
CA GLY A 91 -9.05 4.66 0.28
C GLY A 91 -9.49 5.66 1.34
N ASN A 92 -9.50 5.25 2.61
CA ASN A 92 -9.80 6.14 3.75
C ASN A 92 -8.74 7.22 3.95
N ASN A 93 -7.46 6.95 3.68
CA ASN A 93 -6.42 7.98 3.71
C ASN A 93 -6.63 9.06 2.63
N TRP A 94 -7.17 8.68 1.46
CA TRP A 94 -7.56 9.64 0.42
C TRP A 94 -8.78 10.46 0.85
N GLN A 95 -9.80 9.83 1.44
CA GLN A 95 -10.98 10.54 1.95
C GLN A 95 -10.64 11.46 3.13
N ALA A 96 -9.80 11.03 4.06
CA ALA A 96 -9.36 11.85 5.18
C ALA A 96 -8.58 13.10 4.71
N THR A 97 -7.69 12.93 3.73
CA THR A 97 -6.92 14.06 3.16
C THR A 97 -7.81 15.00 2.34
N VAL A 98 -8.76 14.47 1.55
CA VAL A 98 -9.71 15.27 0.77
C VAL A 98 -10.69 16.03 1.69
N SER A 99 -11.21 15.39 2.74
CA SER A 99 -12.08 16.07 3.73
C SER A 99 -11.33 17.16 4.51
N LEU A 100 -10.03 16.99 4.76
CA LEU A 100 -9.20 18.02 5.40
C LEU A 100 -8.85 19.18 4.45
N LEU A 101 -8.74 18.93 3.13
CA LEU A 101 -8.57 19.99 2.14
C LEU A 101 -9.88 20.77 1.89
N GLN A 102 -11.01 20.08 1.79
CA GLN A 102 -12.32 20.69 1.56
C GLN A 102 -12.83 21.55 2.72
N SER A 103 -12.28 21.37 3.92
CA SER A 103 -12.60 22.20 5.10
C SER A 103 -11.73 23.46 5.23
N GLN A 104 -10.72 23.65 4.37
CA GLN A 104 -9.87 24.86 4.36
C GLN A 104 -10.20 25.84 3.23
N ASP A 105 -11.08 25.50 2.31
CA ASP A 105 -11.61 26.44 1.29
C ASP A 105 -12.97 26.98 1.77
N SER A 106 -12.93 27.78 2.84
CA SER A 106 -14.05 28.68 3.12
C SER A 106 -13.97 29.82 2.10
N PRO A 107 -15.04 30.14 1.36
CA PRO A 107 -15.05 31.36 0.57
C PRO A 107 -14.77 32.51 1.53
N ILE A 108 -13.72 33.27 1.24
CA ILE A 108 -13.47 34.59 1.81
C ILE A 108 -14.73 35.40 1.54
N ASN A 109 -15.64 35.41 2.51
CA ASN A 109 -16.74 36.35 2.52
C ASN A 109 -16.07 37.68 2.83
N GLU A 110 -15.73 38.43 1.79
CA GLU A 110 -15.38 39.84 1.86
C GLU A 110 -16.59 40.60 2.44
N GLU A 111 -16.75 40.52 3.76
CA GLU A 111 -17.50 41.50 4.52
C GLU A 111 -16.64 42.77 4.57
N GLU A 112 -16.73 43.60 3.53
CA GLU A 112 -16.40 45.02 3.70
C GLU A 112 -17.44 45.68 4.64
N PRO A 113 -16.99 46.55 5.56
CA PRO A 113 -17.75 46.95 6.72
C PRO A 113 -18.61 48.20 6.50
N GLU A 114 -19.70 48.25 7.27
CA GLU A 114 -20.35 49.43 7.84
C GLU A 114 -20.90 50.52 6.92
N SER A 115 -22.24 50.55 6.87
CA SER A 115 -23.11 51.71 7.16
C SER A 115 -22.55 53.12 6.96
N LEU A 116 -23.26 53.91 6.14
CA LEU A 116 -24.02 55.11 6.56
C LEU A 116 -25.20 55.35 5.61
#